data_AF-A0AA39RKL9-F1
#
_entry.id   AF-A0AA39RKL9-F1
#
_cell.length_a   1.000
_cell.length_b   1.000
_cell.length_c   1.000
_cell.angle_alpha   90.00
_cell.angle_beta   90.00
_cell.angle_gamma   90.00
#
_symmetry.space_group_name_H-M   'P 1'
#
loop_
_entity.id
_entity.type
_entity.pdbx_description
1 polymer ?
#
loop_
_entity_poly.entity_id
_entity_poly.type
_entity_poly.pdbx_seq_one_letter_code
_entity_poly.pdbx_strand_id
1 'polypeptide(L)'
;MLVQDISSTSGGPDVTTNVHWTGTLSDNLVTFDGGYQITLLPGGMYIGCPCNIAKSVAESKSFHLEFGWVESSGKRQRLVRTYDVEGLAVSSTYFSEMKL
;
A
#
# COMPACT_ATOMS: atom_id res chain seq x y z
N MET A 1 -4.20 -14.21 -11.23
CA MET A 1 -3.08 -13.25 -11.17
C MET A 1 -3.68 -11.88 -10.92
N LEU A 2 -3.28 -11.21 -9.85
CA LEU A 2 -3.67 -9.85 -9.51
C LEU A 2 -2.54 -8.91 -9.91
N VAL A 3 -2.89 -7.75 -10.45
CA VAL A 3 -1.96 -6.69 -10.86
C VAL A 3 -2.40 -5.41 -10.19
N GLN A 4 -1.44 -4.66 -9.63
CA GLN A 4 -1.67 -3.35 -9.03
C GLN A 4 -0.62 -2.37 -9.54
N ASP A 5 -1.11 -1.29 -10.16
CA ASP A 5 -0.31 -0.17 -10.62
C ASP A 5 -0.66 1.07 -9.79
N ILE A 6 0.35 1.75 -9.27
CA ILE A 6 0.21 3.04 -8.58
C ILE A 6 1.12 4.05 -9.26
N SER A 7 0.53 5.15 -9.72
CA SER A 7 1.25 6.30 -10.27
C SER A 7 1.15 7.48 -9.31
N SER A 8 2.27 8.13 -9.05
CA SER A 8 2.33 9.35 -8.24
C SER A 8 3.21 10.38 -8.95
N THR A 9 2.60 11.50 -9.32
CA THR A 9 3.28 12.68 -9.86
C THR A 9 3.25 13.77 -8.80
N SER A 10 4.42 14.25 -8.37
CA SER A 10 4.50 15.38 -7.45
C SER A 10 4.19 16.69 -8.15
N GLY A 11 3.35 17.55 -7.57
CA GLY A 11 3.06 18.88 -8.12
C GLY A 11 4.18 19.92 -7.93
N GLY A 12 5.28 19.53 -7.29
CA GLY A 12 6.47 20.36 -7.09
C GLY A 12 7.52 20.11 -8.17
N PRO A 13 8.69 19.51 -7.85
CA PRO A 13 9.57 19.03 -8.90
C PRO A 13 8.78 18.02 -9.77
N ASP A 14 8.89 18.11 -11.09
CA ASP A 14 8.19 17.23 -12.04
C ASP A 14 8.75 15.80 -11.99
N VAL A 15 8.49 15.11 -10.89
CA VAL A 15 8.88 13.72 -10.65
C VAL A 15 7.61 12.88 -10.70
N THR A 16 7.60 11.92 -11.62
CA THR A 16 6.57 10.88 -11.70
C THR A 16 7.19 9.54 -11.35
N THR A 17 6.56 8.84 -10.42
CA THR A 17 6.94 7.48 -10.01
C THR A 17 5.79 6.53 -10.33
N ASN A 18 6.14 5.37 -10.87
CA ASN A 18 5.20 4.30 -11.17
C ASN A 18 5.67 3.04 -10.44
N VAL A 19 4.77 2.42 -9.70
CA VAL A 19 5.00 1.16 -8.98
C VAL A 19 4.06 0.12 -9.56
N HIS A 20 4.65 -0.97 -10.05
CA HIS A 20 3.94 -2.10 -10.61
C HIS A 20 4.17 -3.33 -9.73
N TRP A 21 3.08 -3.93 -9.24
CA TRP A 21 3.13 -5.18 -8.48
C TRP A 21 2.22 -6.24 -9.07
N THR A 22 2.72 -7.47 -9.05
CA THR A 22 1.97 -8.69 -9.35
C THR A 22 1.79 -9.51 -8.08
N GLY A 23 0.72 -10.28 -8.03
CA GLY A 23 0.44 -11.15 -6.90
C GLY A 23 -0.68 -12.16 -7.16
N THR A 24 -1.05 -12.83 -6.08
CA THR A 24 -2.14 -13.80 -6.06
C THR A 24 -3.18 -13.40 -5.01
N LEU A 25 -4.44 -13.73 -5.28
CA LEU A 25 -5.53 -13.60 -4.33
C LEU A 25 -5.93 -15.01 -3.91
N SER A 26 -5.91 -15.27 -2.60
CA SER A 26 -6.48 -16.47 -1.98
C SER A 26 -7.45 -16.03 -0.91
N ASP A 27 -8.71 -16.45 -1.03
CA ASP A 27 -9.81 -15.98 -0.19
C ASP A 27 -9.90 -14.44 -0.13
N ASN A 28 -9.63 -13.85 1.03
CA ASN A 28 -9.62 -12.41 1.26
C ASN A 28 -8.19 -11.85 1.42
N LEU A 29 -7.14 -12.61 1.11
CA LEU A 29 -5.75 -12.20 1.23
C LEU A 29 -5.09 -12.09 -0.15
N VAL A 30 -4.63 -10.88 -0.47
CA VAL A 30 -3.74 -10.62 -1.59
C VAL A 30 -2.30 -10.77 -1.09
N THR A 31 -1.49 -11.55 -1.78
CA THR A 31 -0.04 -11.66 -1.54
C THR A 31 0.71 -11.26 -2.80
N PHE A 32 1.49 -10.20 -2.72
CA PHE A 32 2.34 -9.70 -3.80
C PHE A 32 3.69 -10.39 -3.80
N ASP A 33 4.24 -10.63 -4.99
CA ASP A 33 5.52 -11.32 -5.18
C ASP A 33 6.70 -10.57 -4.51
N GLY A 34 6.54 -9.25 -4.30
CA GLY A 34 7.49 -8.39 -3.58
C GLY A 34 7.47 -8.50 -2.05
N GLY A 35 6.65 -9.38 -1.47
CA GLY A 35 6.58 -9.58 -0.01
C GLY A 35 5.71 -8.56 0.73
N TYR A 36 4.71 -7.99 0.04
CA TYR A 36 3.64 -7.18 0.62
C TYR A 36 2.33 -7.97 0.56
N GLN A 37 1.41 -7.72 1.49
CA GLN A 37 0.12 -8.38 1.54
C GLN A 37 -0.99 -7.38 1.85
N ILE A 38 -2.19 -7.64 1.34
CA ILE A 38 -3.39 -6.87 1.64
C ILE A 38 -4.49 -7.85 2.06
N THR A 39 -5.02 -7.67 3.27
CA THR A 39 -6.20 -8.39 3.74
C THR A 39 -7.44 -7.54 3.48
N LEU A 40 -8.38 -8.09 2.70
CA LEU A 40 -9.69 -7.50 2.44
C LEU A 40 -10.60 -7.76 3.63
N LEU A 41 -11.24 -6.70 4.12
CA LEU A 41 -12.07 -6.70 5.31
C LEU A 41 -13.53 -6.33 4.98
N PRO A 42 -14.49 -6.69 5.84
CA PRO A 42 -15.86 -6.22 5.72
C PRO A 42 -15.97 -4.69 5.69
N GLY A 43 -17.07 -4.16 5.14
CA GLY A 43 -17.33 -2.71 5.13
C GLY A 43 -16.51 -1.93 4.12
N GLY A 44 -15.97 -2.59 3.08
CA GLY A 44 -15.17 -1.93 2.04
C GLY A 44 -13.79 -1.49 2.51
N MET A 45 -13.27 -2.14 3.57
CA MET A 45 -11.97 -1.84 4.16
C MET A 45 -10.91 -2.83 3.70
N TYR A 46 -9.64 -2.44 3.82
CA TYR A 46 -8.50 -3.34 3.76
C TYR A 46 -7.34 -2.83 4.61
N ILE A 47 -6.45 -3.75 4.99
CA ILE A 47 -5.18 -3.43 5.63
C ILE A 47 -4.05 -4.04 4.81
N GLY A 48 -3.05 -3.23 4.48
CA GLY A 48 -1.82 -3.64 3.81
C GLY A 48 -0.61 -3.60 4.74
N CYS A 49 0.28 -4.59 4.63
CA CYS A 49 1.54 -4.63 5.35
C CYS A 49 2.57 -5.55 4.67
N PRO A 50 3.87 -5.47 5.02
CA PRO A 50 4.85 -6.45 4.59
C PRO A 50 4.56 -7.82 5.22
N CYS A 51 4.79 -8.91 4.48
CA CYS A 51 4.61 -10.27 5.00
C CYS A 51 5.58 -10.57 6.17
N ASN A 52 6.74 -9.91 6.19
CA ASN A 52 7.74 -10.04 7.25
C ASN A 52 8.51 -8.73 7.41
N ILE A 53 8.15 -7.94 8.43
CA ILE A 53 8.83 -6.66 8.75
C ILE A 53 10.30 -6.88 9.13
N ALA A 54 10.63 -7.96 9.85
CA ALA A 54 12.01 -8.24 10.24
C ALA A 54 12.91 -8.45 9.02
N LYS A 55 12.36 -9.00 7.91
CA LYS A 55 13.08 -9.09 6.64
C LYS A 55 13.35 -7.70 6.05
N SER A 56 12.39 -6.78 6.07
CA SER A 56 12.60 -5.39 5.63
C SER A 56 13.72 -4.70 6.41
N VAL A 57 13.71 -4.84 7.74
CA VAL A 57 14.76 -4.28 8.62
C VAL A 57 16.12 -4.94 8.36
N ALA A 58 16.17 -6.27 8.26
CA ALA A 58 17.40 -7.01 8.00
C ALA A 58 18.02 -6.68 6.63
N GLU A 59 17.19 -6.32 5.64
CA GLU A 59 17.63 -5.89 4.30
C GLU A 59 17.85 -4.38 4.20
N SER A 60 17.77 -3.64 5.30
CA SER A 60 17.87 -2.18 5.36
C SER A 60 16.92 -1.47 4.37
N LYS A 61 15.67 -1.93 4.31
CA LYS A 61 14.63 -1.39 3.43
C LYS A 61 13.54 -0.72 4.25
N SER A 62 13.15 0.49 3.85
CA SER A 62 11.91 1.12 4.29
C SER A 62 10.71 0.23 3.96
N PHE A 63 9.67 0.35 4.75
CA PHE A 63 8.40 -0.34 4.54
C PHE A 63 7.23 0.56 4.91
N HIS A 64 6.00 0.12 4.65
CA HIS A 64 4.82 0.86 5.02
C HIS A 64 3.70 -0.05 5.51
N LEU A 65 2.79 0.53 6.28
CA LEU A 65 1.48 -0.03 6.57
C LEU A 65 0.44 0.81 5.85
N GLU A 66 -0.64 0.19 5.42
CA GLU A 66 -1.71 0.85 4.70
C GLU A 66 -3.06 0.48 5.29
N PHE A 67 -3.92 1.48 5.45
CA PHE A 67 -5.34 1.28 5.70
C PHE A 67 -6.12 1.98 4.61
N GLY A 68 -7.02 1.26 3.93
CA GLY A 68 -7.92 1.85 2.97
C GLY A 68 -9.37 1.53 3.30
N TRP A 69 -10.26 2.49 3.03
CA TRP A 69 -11.69 2.30 3.18
C TRP A 69 -12.46 2.99 2.05
N VAL A 70 -13.46 2.30 1.52
CA VAL A 70 -14.39 2.84 0.52
C VAL A 70 -15.55 3.52 1.26
N GLU A 71 -15.57 4.86 1.24
CA GLU A 71 -16.60 5.68 1.94
C GLU A 71 -17.99 5.48 1.35
N SER A 72 -18.06 5.50 0.02
CA SER A 72 -19.28 5.43 -0.75
C SER A 72 -18.98 4.85 -2.12
N SER A 73 -20.01 4.54 -2.90
CA SER A 73 -19.81 4.08 -4.28
C SER A 73 -18.87 5.01 -5.04
N GLY A 74 -17.71 4.50 -5.43
CA GLY A 74 -16.70 5.21 -6.19
C GLY A 74 -15.82 6.19 -5.41
N LYS A 75 -15.92 6.31 -4.08
CA LYS A 75 -15.01 7.15 -3.27
C LYS A 75 -14.22 6.32 -2.27
N ARG A 76 -12.90 6.48 -2.26
CA ARG A 76 -11.99 5.74 -1.39
C ARG A 76 -11.03 6.70 -0.67
N GLN A 77 -10.82 6.44 0.60
CA GLN A 77 -9.75 7.04 1.39
C GLN A 77 -8.66 5.99 1.67
N ARG A 78 -7.40 6.42 1.70
CA ARG A 78 -6.29 5.58 2.16
C ARG A 78 -5.36 6.38 3.06
N LEU A 79 -4.81 5.71 4.05
CA LEU A 79 -3.76 6.23 4.91
C LEU A 79 -2.59 5.26 4.89
N VAL A 80 -1.43 5.75 4.44
CA VAL A 80 -0.19 5.00 4.40
C VAL A 80 0.75 5.56 5.47
N ARG A 81 1.23 4.69 6.37
CA ARG A 81 2.23 5.00 7.38
C ARG A 81 3.57 4.44 6.92
N THR A 82 4.55 5.31 6.69
CA THR A 82 5.88 4.92 6.20
C THR A 82 6.87 4.81 7.34
N TYR A 83 7.66 3.75 7.33
CA TYR A 83 8.69 3.44 8.30
C TYR A 83 10.05 3.44 7.63
N ASP A 84 11.07 3.91 8.33
CA ASP A 84 12.45 3.79 7.90
C ASP A 84 12.99 2.36 8.08
N VAL A 85 14.29 2.20 7.81
CA VAL A 85 15.00 0.92 7.85
C VAL A 85 15.13 0.35 9.27
N GLU A 86 14.94 1.16 10.30
CA GLU A 86 14.99 0.77 11.71
C GLU A 86 13.59 0.48 12.29
N GLY A 87 12.54 0.73 11.50
CA GLY A 87 11.16 0.57 11.92
C GLY A 87 10.61 1.77 12.69
N LEU A 88 11.26 2.93 12.62
CA LEU A 88 10.71 4.18 13.12
C LEU A 88 9.80 4.79 12.06
N ALA A 89 8.62 5.26 12.48
CA ALA A 89 7.68 5.87 11.57
C ALA A 89 8.11 7.30 11.21
N VAL A 90 8.35 7.55 9.91
CA VAL A 90 8.93 8.81 9.41
C VAL A 90 7.92 9.71 8.71
N SER A 91 6.82 9.17 8.18
CA SER A 91 5.81 9.99 7.50
C SER A 91 4.43 9.33 7.44
N SER A 92 3.44 10.10 7.01
CA SER A 92 2.12 9.58 6.65
C SER A 92 1.63 10.24 5.37
N THR A 93 1.07 9.43 4.48
CA THR A 93 0.49 9.88 3.22
C THR A 93 -1.00 9.58 3.23
N TYR A 94 -1.80 10.60 3.01
CA TYR A 94 -3.25 10.50 2.90
C TYR A 94 -3.68 10.59 1.44
N PHE A 95 -4.61 9.73 1.05
CA PHE A 95 -5.18 9.66 -0.29
C PHE A 95 -6.69 9.81 -0.21
N SER A 96 -7.24 10.66 -1.08
CA SER A 96 -8.67 10.76 -1.37
C SER A 96 -8.85 10.56 -2.87
N GLU A 97 -9.48 9.46 -3.25
CA GLU A 97 -9.51 8.96 -4.63
C GLU A 97 -10.95 8.71 -5.08
N MET A 98 -11.21 8.97 -6.36
CA MET A 98 -12.47 8.61 -7.01
C MET A 98 -12.24 7.53 -8.07
N LYS A 99 -13.14 6.55 -8.12
CA LYS A 99 -13.17 5.53 -9.18
C LYS A 99 -13.67 6.19 -10.47
N LEU A 100 -12.88 6.06 -11.54
CA LEU A 100 -13.25 6.44 -12.90
C LEU A 100 -14.25 5.44 -13.51
#